data_AF-A0A1V4YMK9-F1
#
_entry.id   AF-A0A1V4YMK9-F1
#
_cell.length_a   1.000
_cell.length_b   1.000
_cell.length_c   1.000
_cell.angle_alpha   90.00
_cell.angle_beta   90.00
_cell.angle_gamma   90.00
#
_symmetry.space_group_name_H-M   'P 1'
#
loop_
_entity.id
_entity.type
_entity.pdbx_description
1 polymer ?
#
loop_
_entity_poly.entity_id
_entity_poly.type
_entity_poly.pdbx_seq_one_letter_code
_entity_poly.pdbx_strand_id
1 'polypeptide(L)'
;MLSSVKSIIEKRWGIAAVILGFLVGFLSAYLCIIWHLVIFGFNIMYIVSPLIAGLVETIIARKKYGRSTGAISALLTFLLINIYGWILPGTLVDPTKEPATLSLITIIALGLTFQAAFPILVNYILFVVVVGTLRRIIGFLIFLPSKIWGKTTESEVEISAGPLADESYLDELTTPLLSIPHAEDGEIKKYLGLVMGEAIAKERESEGWISKLSQINQQKHIDDLNLDEARKAALSRMLEEAKSMGANNVMDVLIDYVSMAGLQGSAIIVTATGTAFLTE
;
A
#
# COMPACT_ATOMS: atom_id res chain seq x y z
N MET A 1 26.13 -6.93 19.21
CA MET A 1 25.98 -5.88 20.26
C MET A 1 26.48 -4.50 19.83
N LEU A 2 27.67 -4.34 19.24
CA LEU A 2 28.22 -3.02 18.85
C LEU A 2 27.37 -2.21 17.84
N SER A 3 26.69 -2.87 16.90
CA SER A 3 25.78 -2.21 15.93
C SER A 3 24.55 -1.58 16.62
N SER A 4 23.96 -2.28 17.60
CA SER A 4 22.81 -1.77 18.36
C SER A 4 23.17 -0.54 19.21
N VAL A 5 24.37 -0.52 19.79
CA VAL A 5 24.84 0.61 20.62
C VAL A 5 25.08 1.86 19.76
N LYS A 6 25.62 1.71 18.54
CA LYS A 6 25.77 2.83 17.58
C LYS A 6 24.42 3.42 17.16
N SER A 7 23.43 2.57 16.87
CA SER A 7 22.06 2.98 16.51
C SER A 7 21.35 3.71 17.66
N ILE A 8 21.55 3.26 18.90
CA ILE A 8 21.05 3.96 20.09
C ILE A 8 21.71 5.33 20.22
N ILE A 9 23.02 5.44 19.97
CA ILE A 9 23.78 6.69 20.08
C ILE A 9 23.29 7.76 19.11
N GLU A 10 22.97 7.40 17.87
CA GLU A 10 22.42 8.31 16.87
C GLU A 10 21.01 8.81 17.24
N LYS A 11 20.21 7.99 17.94
CA LYS A 11 18.84 8.31 18.37
C LYS A 11 18.72 8.88 19.78
N ARG A 12 19.84 9.09 20.50
CA ARG A 12 19.87 9.59 21.89
C ARG A 12 19.04 10.85 22.10
N TRP A 13 19.09 11.77 21.15
CA TRP A 13 18.37 13.04 21.25
C TRP A 13 16.86 12.88 21.09
N GLY A 14 16.42 11.92 20.26
CA GLY A 14 15.00 11.56 20.18
C GLY A 14 14.50 10.93 21.48
N ILE A 15 15.25 9.99 22.04
CA ILE A 15 14.90 9.35 23.32
C ILE A 15 14.88 10.37 24.46
N ALA A 16 15.87 11.27 24.52
CA ALA A 16 15.91 12.34 25.50
C ALA A 16 14.72 13.31 25.38
N ALA A 17 14.29 13.62 24.15
CA ALA A 17 13.11 14.45 23.91
C ALA A 17 11.82 13.78 24.40
N VAL A 18 11.67 12.47 24.18
CA VAL A 18 10.53 11.68 24.67
C VAL A 18 10.50 11.67 26.20
N ILE A 19 11.63 11.38 26.85
CA ILE A 19 11.73 11.35 28.31
C ILE A 19 11.41 12.73 28.91
N LEU A 20 11.99 13.80 28.35
CA LEU A 20 11.77 15.14 28.86
C LEU A 20 10.33 15.61 28.63
N GLY A 21 9.75 15.33 27.47
CA GLY A 21 8.33 15.60 27.19
C GLY A 21 7.41 14.86 28.15
N PHE A 22 7.69 13.58 28.40
CA PHE A 22 6.94 12.78 29.37
C PHE A 22 7.02 13.35 30.80
N LEU A 23 8.21 13.73 31.28
CA LEU A 23 8.39 14.34 32.60
C LEU A 23 7.62 15.65 32.75
N VAL A 24 7.64 16.51 31.73
CA VAL A 24 6.89 17.78 31.75
C VAL A 24 5.38 17.53 31.69
N GLY A 25 4.93 16.55 30.91
CA GLY A 25 3.54 16.10 30.89
C GLY A 25 3.06 15.60 32.26
N PHE A 26 3.87 14.78 32.94
CA PHE A 26 3.55 14.28 34.26
C PHE A 26 3.53 15.39 35.32
N LEU A 27 4.49 16.33 35.26
CA LEU A 27 4.51 17.51 36.14
C LEU A 27 3.27 18.38 35.92
N SER A 28 2.86 18.59 34.67
CA SER A 28 1.61 19.29 34.34
C SER A 28 0.40 18.60 34.95
N ALA A 29 0.31 17.27 34.87
CA ALA A 29 -0.79 16.52 35.47
C ALA A 29 -0.81 16.68 36.99
N TYR A 30 0.35 16.61 37.64
CA TYR A 30 0.49 16.82 39.08
C TYR A 30 0.04 18.23 39.52
N LEU A 31 0.41 19.26 38.76
CA LEU A 31 -0.04 20.64 39.01
C LEU A 31 -1.56 20.80 38.82
N CYS A 32 -2.14 20.14 37.81
CA CYS A 32 -3.60 20.15 37.60
C CYS A 32 -4.36 19.52 38.76
N ILE A 33 -3.80 18.49 39.41
CA ILE A 33 -4.37 17.87 40.61
C ILE A 33 -4.28 18.83 41.80
N ILE A 34 -3.10 19.39 42.08
CA ILE A 34 -2.90 20.32 43.22
C ILE A 34 -3.83 21.52 43.16
N TRP A 35 -3.99 22.11 41.97
CA TRP A 35 -4.81 23.29 41.78
C TRP A 35 -6.29 22.98 41.53
N HIS A 36 -6.69 21.71 41.62
CA HIS A 36 -8.06 21.25 41.37
C HIS A 36 -8.66 21.85 40.09
N LEU A 37 -7.92 21.75 38.97
CA LEU A 37 -8.35 22.31 37.68
C LEU A 37 -9.43 21.44 37.04
N VAL A 38 -10.67 21.66 37.48
CA VAL A 38 -11.87 20.98 37.00
C VAL A 38 -12.80 22.00 36.34
N ILE A 39 -13.12 21.78 35.07
CA ILE A 39 -14.13 22.56 34.34
C ILE A 39 -15.33 21.64 34.08
N PHE A 40 -16.52 22.05 34.52
CA PHE A 40 -17.76 21.27 34.34
C PHE A 40 -17.68 19.82 34.83
N GLY A 41 -16.98 19.56 35.95
CA GLY A 41 -16.81 18.20 36.49
C GLY A 41 -15.81 17.32 35.71
N PHE A 42 -15.15 17.87 34.69
CA PHE A 42 -14.09 17.20 33.94
C PHE A 42 -12.71 17.71 34.37
N ASN A 43 -11.84 16.81 34.80
CA ASN A 43 -10.46 17.16 35.14
C ASN A 43 -9.66 17.43 33.85
N ILE A 44 -9.19 18.66 33.69
CA ILE A 44 -8.53 19.12 32.46
C ILE A 44 -7.19 18.40 32.22
N MET A 45 -6.61 17.79 33.26
CA MET A 45 -5.35 17.04 33.15
C MET A 45 -5.38 15.96 32.05
N TYR A 46 -6.56 15.38 31.76
CA TYR A 46 -6.73 14.35 30.73
C TYR A 46 -6.46 14.88 29.30
N ILE A 47 -6.56 16.20 29.09
CA ILE A 47 -6.38 16.85 27.79
C ILE A 47 -5.07 17.64 27.77
N VAL A 48 -4.87 18.50 28.77
CA VAL A 48 -3.77 19.47 28.76
C VAL A 48 -2.42 18.80 28.97
N SER A 49 -2.32 17.80 29.84
CA SER A 49 -1.05 17.16 30.17
C SER A 49 -0.46 16.36 28.99
N PRO A 50 -1.23 15.54 28.25
CA PRO A 50 -0.74 14.91 27.01
C PRO A 50 -0.33 15.91 25.94
N LEU A 51 -1.10 16.99 25.76
CA LEU A 51 -0.78 18.04 24.78
C LEU A 51 0.56 18.73 25.09
N ILE A 52 0.76 19.11 26.36
CA ILE A 52 2.02 19.71 26.81
C ILE A 52 3.18 18.72 26.62
N ALA A 53 2.99 17.44 26.96
CA ALA A 53 4.02 16.41 26.77
C ALA A 53 4.47 16.31 25.32
N GLY A 54 3.52 16.22 24.38
CA GLY A 54 3.79 16.12 22.95
C GLY A 54 4.41 17.38 22.36
N LEU A 55 3.97 18.55 22.81
CA LEU A 55 4.49 19.83 22.36
C LEU A 55 5.95 20.01 22.79
N VAL A 56 6.26 19.71 24.06
CA VAL A 56 7.63 19.77 24.59
C VAL A 56 8.54 18.79 23.87
N GLU A 57 8.12 17.53 23.70
CA GLU A 57 8.87 16.54 22.90
C GLU A 57 9.14 17.07 21.49
N THR A 58 8.11 17.56 20.81
CA THR A 58 8.22 18.02 19.41
C THR A 58 9.17 19.21 19.27
N ILE A 59 9.12 20.17 20.20
CA ILE A 59 10.03 21.33 20.20
C ILE A 59 11.48 20.88 20.38
N ILE A 60 11.74 19.98 21.34
CA ILE A 60 13.09 19.52 21.65
C ILE A 60 13.64 18.63 20.52
N ALA A 61 12.83 17.71 20.03
CA ALA A 61 13.19 16.82 18.93
C ALA A 61 13.49 17.62 17.67
N ARG A 62 12.65 18.62 17.32
CA ARG A 62 12.89 19.46 16.15
C ARG A 62 14.17 20.30 16.29
N LYS A 63 14.43 20.86 17.47
CA LYS A 63 15.62 21.70 17.71
C LYS A 63 16.94 20.91 17.67
N LYS A 64 16.93 19.63 18.07
CA LYS A 64 18.16 18.86 18.29
C LYS A 64 18.38 17.69 17.33
N TYR A 65 17.29 17.15 16.78
CA TYR A 65 17.28 15.98 15.89
C TYR A 65 16.76 16.31 14.47
N GLY A 66 16.20 17.51 14.25
CA GLY A 66 15.75 17.98 12.93
C GLY A 66 14.48 17.31 12.40
N ARG A 67 13.90 16.36 13.13
CA ARG A 67 12.64 15.67 12.79
C ARG A 67 11.75 15.52 14.03
N SER A 68 10.44 15.47 13.81
CA SER A 68 9.48 15.13 14.88
C SER A 68 9.55 13.63 15.18
N THR A 69 9.55 13.27 16.45
CA THR A 69 9.47 11.89 16.94
C THR A 69 8.04 11.34 16.95
N GLY A 70 7.04 12.15 16.56
CA GLY A 70 5.64 11.71 16.44
C GLY A 70 4.81 11.89 17.71
N ALA A 71 5.26 12.72 18.66
CA ALA A 71 4.56 13.00 19.92
C ALA A 71 4.29 11.72 20.76
N ILE A 72 5.31 10.86 20.86
CA ILE A 72 5.22 9.59 21.60
C ILE A 72 4.94 9.85 23.08
N SER A 73 5.50 10.91 23.65
CA SER A 73 5.27 11.37 25.02
C SER A 73 3.80 11.74 25.27
N ALA A 74 3.08 12.30 24.29
CA ALA A 74 1.67 12.61 24.42
C ALA A 74 0.86 11.33 24.56
N LEU A 75 1.11 10.34 23.72
CA LEU A 75 0.44 9.05 23.76
C LEU A 75 0.74 8.33 25.08
N LEU A 76 2.01 8.29 25.49
CA LEU A 76 2.43 7.67 26.76
C LEU A 76 1.77 8.34 27.98
N THR A 77 1.78 9.68 28.01
CA THR A 77 1.16 10.47 29.09
C THR A 77 -0.36 10.28 29.10
N PHE A 78 -1.01 10.30 27.94
CA PHE A 78 -2.44 10.05 27.80
C PHE A 78 -2.82 8.67 28.32
N LEU A 79 -2.09 7.63 27.92
CA LEU A 79 -2.35 6.26 28.35
C LEU A 79 -2.21 6.13 29.87
N LEU A 80 -1.11 6.63 30.45
CA LEU A 80 -0.88 6.52 31.88
C LEU A 80 -1.88 7.31 32.72
N ILE A 81 -2.25 8.52 32.29
CA ILE A 81 -3.26 9.33 33.00
C ILE A 81 -4.64 8.66 32.91
N ASN A 82 -5.01 8.07 31.77
CA ASN A 82 -6.27 7.34 31.65
C ASN A 82 -6.27 6.06 32.51
N ILE A 83 -5.18 5.29 32.52
CA ILE A 83 -5.02 4.14 33.41
C ILE A 83 -5.13 4.58 34.88
N TYR A 84 -4.44 5.65 35.26
CA TYR A 84 -4.54 6.21 36.61
C TYR A 84 -5.96 6.67 36.94
N GLY A 85 -6.61 7.36 36.01
CA GLY A 85 -7.97 7.88 36.15
C GLY A 85 -9.01 6.79 36.34
N TRP A 86 -8.97 5.75 35.50
CA TRP A 86 -10.01 4.72 35.43
C TRP A 86 -9.75 3.49 36.29
N ILE A 87 -8.49 3.05 36.44
CA ILE A 87 -8.17 1.72 36.98
C ILE A 87 -7.69 1.78 38.44
N LEU A 88 -6.94 2.82 38.82
CA LEU A 88 -6.41 2.91 40.19
C LEU A 88 -7.48 3.45 41.16
N PRO A 89 -7.84 2.73 42.24
CA PRO A 89 -8.77 3.24 43.25
C PRO A 89 -8.18 4.51 43.90
N GLY A 90 -9.05 5.48 44.19
CA GLY A 90 -8.68 6.79 44.73
C GLY A 90 -8.23 6.73 46.19
N THR A 91 -7.11 6.10 46.47
CA THR A 91 -6.53 6.06 47.81
C THR A 91 -5.02 5.96 47.71
N LEU A 92 -4.35 7.13 47.77
CA LEU A 92 -2.99 7.40 48.30
C LEU A 92 -2.42 8.75 47.78
N VAL A 93 -2.83 9.21 46.59
CA VAL A 93 -2.25 10.42 45.94
C VAL A 93 -3.27 11.55 45.74
N ASP A 94 -4.57 11.24 45.66
CA ASP A 94 -5.63 12.24 45.47
C ASP A 94 -6.86 11.89 46.34
N PRO A 95 -7.10 12.59 47.47
CA PRO A 95 -8.24 12.37 48.36
C PRO A 95 -9.56 12.95 47.81
N THR A 96 -9.54 13.66 46.68
CA THR A 96 -10.74 14.23 46.03
C THR A 96 -11.21 13.44 44.81
N LYS A 97 -10.60 12.28 44.55
CA LYS A 97 -10.94 11.45 43.41
C LYS A 97 -12.36 10.90 43.56
N GLU A 98 -13.32 11.58 42.93
CA GLU A 98 -14.64 11.00 42.70
C GLU A 98 -14.46 9.75 41.81
N PRO A 99 -14.92 8.56 42.25
CA PRO A 99 -14.79 7.33 41.47
C PRO A 99 -15.42 7.58 40.12
N ALA A 100 -14.70 7.32 39.00
CA ALA A 100 -15.09 7.60 37.62
C ALA A 100 -16.60 7.73 37.46
N THR A 101 -17.11 8.95 37.71
CA THR A 101 -18.55 9.12 37.79
C THR A 101 -19.01 9.03 36.36
N LEU A 102 -20.08 8.27 36.11
CA LEU A 102 -20.81 8.32 34.85
C LEU A 102 -21.50 9.68 34.75
N SER A 103 -20.71 10.75 34.68
CA SER A 103 -21.18 12.09 34.45
C SER A 103 -21.89 12.10 33.10
N LEU A 104 -22.90 12.95 32.97
CA LEU A 104 -23.64 13.10 31.72
C LEU A 104 -22.71 13.39 30.54
N ILE A 105 -21.62 14.12 30.77
CA ILE A 105 -20.58 14.41 29.78
C ILE A 105 -19.84 13.13 29.38
N THR A 106 -19.43 12.29 30.33
CA THR A 106 -18.75 11.01 30.06
C THR A 106 -19.64 10.07 29.24
N ILE A 107 -20.94 10.02 29.55
CA ILE A 107 -21.92 9.20 28.81
C ILE A 107 -22.07 9.70 27.38
N ILE A 108 -22.21 11.02 27.18
CA ILE A 108 -22.29 11.63 25.85
C ILE A 108 -21.01 11.37 25.06
N ALA A 109 -19.84 11.56 25.68
CA ALA A 109 -18.55 11.32 25.04
C ALA A 109 -18.37 9.85 24.63
N LEU A 110 -18.77 8.91 25.49
CA LEU A 110 -18.74 7.48 25.17
C LEU A 110 -19.70 7.14 24.03
N GLY A 111 -20.90 7.73 24.03
CA GLY A 111 -21.88 7.60 22.95
C GLY A 111 -21.34 8.09 21.60
N LEU A 112 -20.74 9.29 21.56
CA LEU A 112 -20.13 9.85 20.36
C LEU A 112 -18.93 9.01 19.88
N THR A 113 -18.11 8.52 20.80
CA THR A 113 -16.96 7.66 20.47
C THR A 113 -17.44 6.34 19.87
N PHE A 114 -18.47 5.73 20.47
CA PHE A 114 -19.05 4.50 19.95
C PHE A 114 -19.71 4.71 18.58
N GLN A 115 -20.43 5.82 18.40
CA GLN A 115 -21.03 6.19 17.12
C GLN A 115 -19.97 6.34 16.01
N ALA A 116 -18.82 6.93 16.32
CA ALA A 116 -17.72 7.07 15.36
C ALA A 116 -16.98 5.74 15.10
N ALA A 117 -16.83 4.90 16.13
CA ALA A 117 -16.15 3.61 16.02
C ALA A 117 -16.98 2.55 15.28
N PHE A 118 -18.31 2.64 15.33
CA PHE A 118 -19.21 1.61 14.82
C PHE A 118 -19.04 1.35 13.31
N PRO A 119 -19.01 2.36 12.41
CA PRO A 119 -18.81 2.12 10.97
C PRO A 119 -17.47 1.46 10.66
N ILE A 120 -16.40 1.85 11.37
CA ILE A 120 -15.06 1.29 11.19
C ILE A 120 -15.05 -0.19 11.58
N LEU A 121 -15.65 -0.51 12.73
CA LEU A 121 -15.77 -1.87 13.23
C LEU A 121 -16.61 -2.75 12.29
N VAL A 122 -17.76 -2.25 11.81
CA VAL A 122 -18.62 -2.99 10.88
C VAL A 122 -17.88 -3.27 9.58
N ASN A 123 -17.21 -2.28 9.00
CA ASN A 123 -16.42 -2.47 7.78
C ASN A 123 -15.29 -3.49 7.99
N TYR A 124 -14.60 -3.45 9.13
CA TYR A 124 -13.57 -4.42 9.45
C TYR A 124 -14.14 -5.84 9.56
N ILE A 125 -15.27 -6.02 10.25
CA ILE A 125 -15.93 -7.32 10.36
C ILE A 125 -16.36 -7.83 8.99
N LEU A 126 -17.02 -7.00 8.18
CA LEU A 126 -17.52 -7.39 6.86
C LEU A 126 -16.39 -7.73 5.87
N PHE A 127 -15.40 -6.85 5.72
CA PHE A 127 -14.40 -7.00 4.66
C PHE A 127 -13.18 -7.82 5.08
N VAL A 128 -12.80 -7.82 6.35
CA VAL A 128 -11.60 -8.53 6.81
C VAL A 128 -11.98 -9.88 7.40
N VAL A 129 -12.93 -9.88 8.35
CA VAL A 129 -13.26 -11.10 9.10
C VAL A 129 -14.16 -12.03 8.28
N VAL A 130 -15.25 -11.54 7.71
CA VAL A 130 -16.20 -12.38 6.95
C VAL A 130 -15.57 -12.86 5.65
N VAL A 131 -15.02 -11.98 4.80
CA VAL A 131 -14.36 -12.38 3.55
C VAL A 131 -13.16 -13.31 3.84
N GLY A 132 -12.34 -12.97 4.84
CA GLY A 132 -11.18 -13.79 5.22
C GLY A 132 -11.59 -15.18 5.72
N THR A 133 -12.64 -15.28 6.53
CA THR A 133 -13.18 -16.56 7.00
C THR A 133 -13.81 -17.36 5.87
N LEU A 134 -14.55 -16.71 4.98
CA LEU A 134 -15.17 -17.34 3.82
C LEU A 134 -14.11 -17.92 2.88
N ARG A 135 -13.02 -17.18 2.62
CA ARG A 135 -11.86 -17.67 1.87
C ARG A 135 -11.26 -18.93 2.51
N ARG A 136 -11.15 -18.95 3.85
CA ARG A 136 -10.59 -20.09 4.59
C ARG A 136 -11.50 -21.32 4.51
N ILE A 137 -12.82 -21.13 4.58
CA ILE A 137 -13.81 -22.20 4.43
C ILE A 137 -13.79 -22.75 3.00
N ILE A 138 -13.76 -21.89 1.98
CA ILE A 138 -13.68 -22.30 0.57
C ILE A 138 -12.39 -23.05 0.29
N GLY A 139 -11.25 -22.56 0.78
CA GLY A 139 -9.97 -23.28 0.69
C GLY A 139 -10.01 -24.65 1.36
N PHE A 140 -10.66 -24.76 2.52
CA PHE A 140 -10.86 -26.03 3.21
C PHE A 140 -11.79 -26.98 2.41
N LEU A 141 -12.87 -26.45 1.83
CA LEU A 141 -13.82 -27.21 1.00
C LEU A 141 -13.19 -27.72 -0.29
N ILE A 142 -12.26 -26.98 -0.90
CA ILE A 142 -11.47 -27.37 -2.08
C ILE A 142 -10.39 -28.40 -1.73
N PHE A 143 -9.87 -28.39 -0.51
CA PHE A 143 -8.84 -29.32 -0.04
C PHE A 143 -9.37 -30.71 0.34
N LEU A 144 -10.67 -30.82 0.66
CA LEU A 144 -11.35 -32.10 0.91
C LEU A 144 -11.43 -33.03 -0.32
N PRO A 145 -11.81 -32.56 -1.53
CA PRO A 145 -11.83 -33.40 -2.73
C PRO A 145 -10.43 -33.73 -3.24
N SER A 146 -9.39 -32.90 -2.99
CA SER A 146 -8.02 -33.19 -3.43
C SER A 146 -7.36 -34.35 -2.69
N LYS A 147 -7.93 -34.79 -1.55
CA LYS A 147 -7.44 -35.95 -0.80
C LYS A 147 -8.21 -37.25 -1.09
N ILE A 148 -9.41 -37.15 -1.68
CA ILE A 148 -10.26 -38.30 -2.04
C ILE A 148 -10.09 -38.64 -3.53
N TRP A 149 -9.93 -37.64 -4.39
CA TRP A 149 -9.55 -37.84 -5.78
C TRP A 149 -8.03 -37.66 -5.87
N GLY A 150 -7.30 -38.78 -5.90
CA GLY A 150 -5.86 -38.82 -6.18
C GLY A 150 -5.55 -38.37 -7.60
N LYS A 151 -5.71 -37.08 -7.87
CA LYS A 151 -5.04 -36.41 -8.98
C LYS A 151 -4.29 -35.23 -8.37
N THR A 152 -3.13 -35.54 -7.81
CA THR A 152 -2.00 -34.62 -7.83
C THR A 152 -1.84 -34.19 -9.28
N THR A 153 -2.47 -33.08 -9.66
CA THR A 153 -1.87 -32.24 -10.69
C THR A 153 -0.77 -31.51 -9.94
N GLU A 154 0.32 -32.23 -9.67
CA GLU A 154 1.62 -31.60 -9.81
C GLU A 154 1.62 -31.08 -11.25
N SER A 155 1.30 -29.81 -11.42
CA SER A 155 1.89 -29.09 -12.53
C SER A 155 3.37 -29.00 -12.18
N GLU A 156 4.09 -30.10 -12.40
CA GLU A 156 5.48 -29.97 -12.83
C GLU A 156 5.44 -28.98 -13.98
N VAL A 157 6.16 -27.88 -13.80
CA VAL A 157 6.52 -26.99 -14.89
C VAL A 157 7.38 -27.84 -15.82
N GLU A 158 6.75 -28.59 -16.72
CA GLU A 158 7.38 -28.94 -17.98
C GLU A 158 7.65 -27.61 -18.66
N ILE A 159 8.89 -27.14 -18.53
CA ILE A 159 9.47 -26.21 -19.49
C ILE A 159 9.53 -27.01 -20.79
N SER A 160 8.40 -27.07 -21.48
CA SER A 160 8.31 -27.37 -22.89
C SER A 160 9.16 -26.31 -23.58
N ALA A 161 10.41 -26.68 -23.87
CA ALA A 161 11.30 -25.96 -24.79
C ALA A 161 10.77 -26.10 -26.23
N GLY A 162 9.55 -25.61 -26.45
CA GLY A 162 9.04 -25.21 -27.75
C GLY A 162 9.20 -23.69 -27.87
N PRO A 163 9.36 -23.13 -29.09
CA PRO A 163 9.53 -21.70 -29.26
C PRO A 163 8.39 -20.98 -28.55
N LEU A 164 8.71 -20.04 -27.65
CA LEU A 164 7.69 -19.14 -27.10
C LEU A 164 6.97 -18.50 -28.29
N ALA A 165 5.65 -18.35 -28.23
CA ALA A 165 4.84 -17.74 -29.30
C ALA A 165 5.29 -16.31 -29.69
N ASP A 166 6.16 -15.69 -28.87
CA ASP A 166 6.88 -14.46 -29.15
C ASP A 166 8.00 -14.65 -30.21
N GLU A 167 8.73 -15.77 -30.22
CA GLU A 167 9.84 -16.01 -31.17
C GLU A 167 9.35 -16.04 -32.63
N SER A 168 8.19 -16.66 -32.87
CA SER A 168 7.59 -16.73 -34.22
C SER A 168 7.10 -15.38 -34.75
N TYR A 169 6.79 -14.41 -33.89
CA TYR A 169 6.30 -13.09 -34.33
C TYR A 169 7.45 -12.16 -34.71
N LEU A 170 8.58 -12.24 -34.00
CA LEU A 170 9.75 -11.42 -34.30
C LEU A 170 10.34 -11.74 -35.68
N ASP A 171 10.28 -13.01 -36.09
CA ASP A 171 10.72 -13.47 -37.41
C ASP A 171 9.83 -12.97 -38.57
N GLU A 172 8.58 -12.55 -38.28
CA GLU A 172 7.65 -12.01 -39.29
C GLU A 172 7.78 -10.48 -39.49
N LEU A 173 8.56 -9.80 -38.65
CA LEU A 173 8.70 -8.34 -38.72
C LEU A 173 9.55 -7.93 -39.92
N THR A 174 8.98 -7.08 -40.79
CA THR A 174 9.70 -6.52 -41.96
C THR A 174 10.67 -5.40 -41.60
N THR A 175 10.61 -4.89 -40.38
CA THR A 175 11.45 -3.82 -39.84
C THR A 175 12.16 -4.35 -38.60
N PRO A 176 13.50 -4.41 -38.59
CA PRO A 176 14.24 -4.92 -37.46
C PRO A 176 14.11 -3.98 -36.25
N LEU A 177 13.99 -4.59 -35.07
CA LEU A 177 13.96 -3.92 -33.78
C LEU A 177 15.32 -4.09 -33.12
N LEU A 178 16.00 -2.97 -32.83
CA LEU A 178 17.32 -3.01 -32.20
C LEU A 178 17.27 -2.48 -30.77
N SER A 179 17.89 -3.20 -29.85
CA SER A 179 18.07 -2.76 -28.45
C SER A 179 19.30 -1.85 -28.28
N ILE A 180 20.12 -1.73 -29.31
CA ILE A 180 21.37 -0.96 -29.34
C ILE A 180 21.46 -0.15 -30.63
N PRO A 181 22.16 0.99 -30.64
CA PRO A 181 22.27 1.86 -31.82
C PRO A 181 23.17 1.30 -32.93
N HIS A 182 23.64 0.07 -32.82
CA HIS A 182 24.47 -0.55 -33.85
C HIS A 182 23.66 -1.60 -34.59
N ALA A 183 23.27 -1.27 -35.83
CA ALA A 183 22.79 -2.24 -36.79
C ALA A 183 24.01 -2.91 -37.41
N GLU A 184 24.04 -4.24 -37.48
CA GLU A 184 25.03 -4.95 -38.32
C GLU A 184 24.90 -4.56 -39.80
N ASP A 185 23.74 -4.03 -40.20
CA ASP A 185 23.35 -3.67 -41.57
C ASP A 185 23.63 -2.20 -41.97
N GLY A 186 24.56 -1.50 -41.32
CA GLY A 186 25.13 -0.22 -41.82
C GLY A 186 24.99 0.99 -40.89
N GLU A 187 25.70 2.07 -41.25
CA GLU A 187 25.70 3.32 -40.46
C GLU A 187 24.35 4.04 -40.50
N ILE A 188 23.99 4.69 -39.39
CA ILE A 188 22.75 5.46 -39.28
C ILE A 188 22.87 6.74 -40.10
N LYS A 189 22.13 6.82 -41.21
CA LYS A 189 22.06 8.03 -42.05
C LYS A 189 21.30 9.16 -41.36
N LYS A 190 20.16 8.84 -40.73
CA LYS A 190 19.26 9.87 -40.17
C LYS A 190 18.32 9.31 -39.10
N TYR A 191 18.19 10.02 -37.98
CA TYR A 191 17.12 9.83 -37.02
C TYR A 191 15.86 10.60 -37.47
N LEU A 192 14.72 9.92 -37.49
CA LEU A 192 13.46 10.46 -38.00
C LEU A 192 12.54 10.93 -36.87
N GLY A 193 12.69 10.38 -35.66
CA GLY A 193 11.98 10.85 -34.46
C GLY A 193 11.56 9.68 -33.56
N LEU A 194 10.82 10.01 -32.51
CA LEU A 194 10.20 9.03 -31.62
C LEU A 194 8.92 8.47 -32.26
N VAL A 195 8.67 7.18 -32.07
CA VAL A 195 7.47 6.46 -32.52
C VAL A 195 6.81 5.74 -31.36
N MET A 196 5.50 5.57 -31.44
CA MET A 196 4.67 5.00 -30.39
C MET A 196 3.52 4.15 -30.96
N GLY A 197 3.21 3.05 -30.30
CA GLY A 197 2.01 2.27 -30.58
C GLY A 197 1.33 1.81 -29.30
N GLU A 198 0.02 2.06 -29.20
CA GLU A 198 -0.78 1.66 -28.04
C GLU A 198 -1.78 0.56 -28.41
N ALA A 199 -2.04 -0.36 -27.47
CA ALA A 199 -3.09 -1.36 -27.58
C ALA A 199 -3.68 -1.70 -26.22
N ILE A 200 -4.96 -2.08 -26.18
CA ILE A 200 -5.66 -2.44 -24.94
C ILE A 200 -5.82 -3.94 -24.90
N ALA A 201 -5.26 -4.58 -23.87
CA ALA A 201 -5.56 -5.97 -23.54
C ALA A 201 -6.91 -6.03 -22.83
N LYS A 202 -7.89 -6.65 -23.49
CA LYS A 202 -9.19 -6.97 -22.90
C LYS A 202 -9.21 -8.41 -22.41
N GLU A 203 -10.06 -8.67 -21.43
CA GLU A 203 -10.29 -10.01 -20.90
C GLU A 203 -10.84 -10.93 -22.00
N ARG A 204 -10.40 -12.19 -22.01
CA ARG A 204 -10.95 -13.22 -22.87
C ARG A 204 -12.38 -13.50 -22.38
N GLU A 205 -13.41 -13.11 -23.15
CA GLU A 205 -14.79 -13.45 -22.79
C GLU A 205 -14.93 -14.97 -22.79
N SER A 206 -14.98 -15.59 -21.60
CA SER A 206 -15.33 -17.00 -21.49
C SER A 206 -16.82 -17.15 -21.80
N GLU A 207 -17.16 -17.82 -22.89
CA GLU A 207 -18.53 -18.17 -23.25
C GLU A 207 -19.11 -19.18 -22.24
N GLY A 208 -19.68 -18.67 -21.14
CA GLY A 208 -20.33 -19.53 -20.16
C GLY A 208 -20.95 -18.75 -19.00
N TRP A 209 -22.25 -18.93 -18.77
CA TRP A 209 -22.96 -18.33 -17.63
C TRP A 209 -22.44 -18.84 -16.27
N ILE A 210 -21.85 -20.04 -16.25
CA ILE A 210 -21.34 -20.70 -15.04
C ILE A 210 -19.94 -20.19 -14.65
N SER A 211 -19.12 -19.69 -15.59
CA SER A 211 -17.79 -19.10 -15.31
C SER A 211 -17.85 -17.63 -14.86
N LYS A 212 -18.93 -16.90 -15.20
CA LYS A 212 -19.16 -15.52 -14.70
C LYS A 212 -19.35 -15.47 -13.18
N LEU A 213 -19.85 -16.54 -12.56
CA LEU A 213 -20.04 -16.60 -11.10
C LEU A 213 -18.74 -16.96 -10.36
N SER A 214 -17.80 -17.68 -10.99
CA SER A 214 -16.46 -17.93 -10.44
C SER A 214 -15.51 -16.74 -10.58
N GLN A 215 -15.72 -15.86 -11.57
CA GLN A 215 -14.88 -14.69 -11.85
C GLN A 215 -15.08 -13.49 -10.89
N ILE A 216 -16.07 -13.55 -9.98
CA ILE A 216 -16.31 -12.49 -8.98
C ILE A 216 -15.34 -12.63 -7.78
N ASN A 217 -14.72 -13.80 -7.59
CA ASN A 217 -14.01 -14.16 -6.34
C ASN A 217 -12.49 -14.39 -6.49
N GLN A 218 -11.89 -14.07 -7.63
CA GLN A 218 -10.44 -14.15 -7.81
C GLN A 218 -9.84 -12.75 -8.00
N GLN A 219 -8.72 -12.50 -7.32
CA GLN A 219 -7.81 -11.44 -7.75
C GLN A 219 -7.39 -11.83 -9.17
N LYS A 220 -7.92 -11.15 -10.20
CA LYS A 220 -7.67 -11.50 -11.60
C LYS A 220 -6.17 -11.56 -11.81
N HIS A 221 -5.66 -12.76 -12.07
CA HIS A 221 -4.26 -12.96 -12.38
C HIS A 221 -4.00 -12.28 -13.72
N ILE A 222 -2.82 -11.67 -13.87
CA ILE A 222 -2.40 -10.99 -15.11
C ILE A 222 -2.46 -11.96 -16.32
N ASP A 223 -2.43 -13.27 -16.05
CA ASP A 223 -2.50 -14.37 -17.00
C ASP A 223 -3.85 -14.54 -17.73
N ASP A 224 -4.94 -13.90 -17.25
CA ASP A 224 -6.28 -13.97 -17.89
C ASP A 224 -6.49 -12.91 -19.00
N LEU A 225 -5.48 -12.07 -19.27
CA LEU A 225 -5.53 -11.03 -20.29
C LEU A 225 -4.81 -11.49 -21.56
N ASN A 226 -5.36 -11.19 -22.74
CA ASN A 226 -4.69 -11.41 -24.03
C ASN A 226 -3.55 -10.40 -24.22
N LEU A 227 -2.51 -10.46 -23.38
CA LEU A 227 -1.37 -9.55 -23.40
C LEU A 227 -0.55 -9.69 -24.68
N ASP A 228 -0.44 -10.91 -25.22
CA ASP A 228 0.34 -11.15 -26.44
C ASP A 228 -0.29 -10.49 -27.66
N GLU A 229 -1.61 -10.54 -27.79
CA GLU A 229 -2.34 -9.88 -28.88
C GLU A 229 -2.21 -8.35 -28.78
N ALA A 230 -2.37 -7.80 -27.57
CA ALA A 230 -2.18 -6.38 -27.33
C ALA A 230 -0.74 -5.94 -27.61
N ARG A 231 0.26 -6.72 -27.18
CA ARG A 231 1.68 -6.44 -27.44
C ARG A 231 2.00 -6.43 -28.94
N LYS A 232 1.53 -7.43 -29.69
CA LYS A 232 1.67 -7.48 -31.15
C LYS A 232 0.99 -6.30 -31.83
N ALA A 233 -0.20 -5.91 -31.37
CA ALA A 233 -0.91 -4.75 -31.90
C ALA A 233 -0.18 -3.42 -31.61
N ALA A 234 0.37 -3.27 -30.40
CA ALA A 234 1.16 -2.09 -30.01
C ALA A 234 2.45 -1.98 -30.86
N LEU A 235 3.19 -3.08 -31.01
CA LEU A 235 4.39 -3.13 -31.85
C LEU A 235 4.08 -2.84 -33.32
N SER A 236 3.02 -3.46 -33.86
CA SER A 236 2.60 -3.23 -35.26
C SER A 236 2.29 -1.75 -35.52
N ARG A 237 1.56 -1.08 -34.61
CA ARG A 237 1.25 0.35 -34.73
C ARG A 237 2.49 1.24 -34.65
N MET A 238 3.41 0.94 -33.75
CA MET A 238 4.69 1.65 -33.64
C MET A 238 5.51 1.52 -34.92
N LEU A 239 5.55 0.32 -35.51
CA LEU A 239 6.27 0.05 -36.75
C LEU A 239 5.59 0.71 -37.97
N GLU A 240 4.27 0.73 -38.01
CA GLU A 240 3.51 1.43 -39.04
C GLU A 240 3.77 2.94 -39.00
N GLU A 241 3.83 3.53 -37.79
CA GLU A 241 4.23 4.93 -37.61
C GLU A 241 5.66 5.16 -38.09
N ALA A 242 6.62 4.33 -37.71
CA ALA A 242 8.01 4.42 -38.19
C ALA A 242 8.09 4.35 -39.72
N LYS A 243 7.35 3.43 -40.33
CA LYS A 243 7.29 3.27 -41.78
C LYS A 243 6.65 4.51 -42.45
N SER A 244 5.64 5.11 -41.84
CA SER A 244 5.02 6.35 -42.33
C SER A 244 5.98 7.53 -42.34
N MET A 245 6.97 7.52 -41.44
CA MET A 245 8.06 8.50 -41.37
C MET A 245 9.20 8.20 -42.37
N GLY A 246 9.12 7.10 -43.11
CA GLY A 246 10.15 6.65 -44.05
C GLY A 246 11.34 5.96 -43.38
N ALA A 247 11.19 5.50 -42.13
CA ALA A 247 12.19 4.71 -41.44
C ALA A 247 12.22 3.27 -41.95
N ASN A 248 13.41 2.66 -41.95
CA ASN A 248 13.57 1.24 -42.22
C ASN A 248 13.90 0.45 -40.93
N ASN A 249 14.26 1.13 -39.84
CA ASN A 249 14.61 0.50 -38.56
C ASN A 249 14.03 1.29 -37.37
N VAL A 250 13.86 0.61 -36.23
CA VAL A 250 13.51 1.23 -34.94
C VAL A 250 14.47 0.74 -33.86
N MET A 251 15.05 1.66 -33.09
CA MET A 251 15.96 1.36 -31.97
C MET A 251 15.39 1.81 -30.62
N ASP A 252 16.02 1.35 -29.54
CA ASP A 252 15.67 1.68 -28.16
C ASP A 252 14.20 1.38 -27.84
N VAL A 253 13.74 0.22 -28.31
CA VAL A 253 12.34 -0.19 -28.14
C VAL A 253 12.05 -0.50 -26.67
N LEU A 254 11.04 0.17 -26.12
CA LEU A 254 10.53 -0.04 -24.77
C LEU A 254 9.04 -0.39 -24.83
N ILE A 255 8.64 -1.39 -24.05
CA ILE A 255 7.23 -1.81 -23.94
C ILE A 255 6.79 -1.65 -22.49
N ASP A 256 5.83 -0.76 -22.26
CA ASP A 256 5.25 -0.46 -20.95
C ASP A 256 3.84 -1.03 -20.83
N TYR A 257 3.53 -1.55 -19.64
CA TYR A 257 2.22 -2.08 -19.28
C TYR A 257 1.61 -1.24 -18.17
N VAL A 258 0.50 -0.56 -18.46
CA VAL A 258 -0.21 0.29 -17.50
C VAL A 258 -1.56 -0.34 -17.19
N SER A 259 -1.76 -0.68 -15.92
CA SER A 259 -3.06 -1.17 -15.44
C SER A 259 -3.99 0.01 -15.14
N MET A 260 -5.14 0.03 -15.81
CA MET A 260 -6.26 0.90 -15.46
C MET A 260 -7.26 0.12 -14.62
N ALA A 261 -7.32 0.42 -13.33
CA ALA A 261 -8.31 -0.14 -12.42
C ALA A 261 -9.52 0.81 -12.31
N GLY A 262 -10.70 0.34 -12.74
CA GLY A 262 -11.96 1.07 -12.62
C GLY A 262 -13.10 0.19 -12.09
N LEU A 263 -14.22 0.82 -11.71
CA LEU A 263 -15.42 0.14 -11.20
C LEU A 263 -16.03 -0.87 -12.20
N GLN A 264 -15.73 -0.73 -13.49
CA GLN A 264 -16.26 -1.58 -14.57
C GLN A 264 -15.27 -2.63 -15.08
N GLY A 265 -14.07 -2.76 -14.49
CA GLY A 265 -13.08 -3.77 -14.86
C GLY A 265 -11.63 -3.30 -14.78
N SER A 266 -10.71 -4.25 -14.95
CA SER A 266 -9.27 -4.03 -15.11
C SER A 266 -8.93 -4.11 -16.60
N ALA A 267 -8.47 -3.01 -17.19
CA ALA A 267 -7.87 -3.00 -18.53
C ALA A 267 -6.37 -2.80 -18.41
N ILE A 268 -5.57 -3.44 -19.26
CA ILE A 268 -4.14 -3.16 -19.38
C ILE A 268 -3.89 -2.49 -20.71
N ILE A 269 -3.29 -1.29 -20.66
CA ILE A 269 -2.77 -0.61 -21.84
C ILE A 269 -1.33 -1.08 -22.03
N VAL A 270 -1.01 -1.55 -23.22
CA VAL A 270 0.33 -1.87 -23.67
C VAL A 270 0.80 -0.75 -24.59
N THR A 271 1.92 -0.13 -24.25
CA THR A 271 2.52 0.96 -25.01
C THR A 271 3.90 0.54 -25.48
N ALA A 272 4.12 0.49 -26.79
CA ALA A 272 5.44 0.32 -27.39
C ALA A 272 5.98 1.69 -27.82
N THR A 273 7.22 1.99 -27.49
CA THR A 273 7.92 3.22 -27.90
C THR A 273 9.29 2.90 -28.44
N GLY A 274 9.81 3.74 -29.32
CA GLY A 274 11.18 3.62 -29.84
C GLY A 274 11.59 4.83 -30.65
N THR A 275 12.80 4.79 -31.22
CA THR A 275 13.34 5.82 -32.11
C THR A 275 13.45 5.29 -33.53
N ALA A 276 12.73 5.90 -34.45
CA ALA A 276 12.75 5.54 -35.87
C ALA A 276 13.96 6.16 -36.57
N PHE A 277 14.66 5.37 -37.39
CA PHE A 277 15.86 5.82 -38.10
C PHE A 277 16.02 5.16 -39.47
N LEU A 278 16.88 5.76 -40.29
CA LEU A 278 17.23 5.32 -41.64
C LEU A 278 18.67 4.82 -41.66
N THR A 279 18.88 3.57 -42.10
CA THR A 279 20.21 3.00 -42.42
C THR A 279 20.49 3.02 -43.93
N GLU A 280 21.71 2.66 -44.31
CA GLU A 280 22.22 2.82 -45.66
C GLU A 280 21.59 1.97 -46.75
#